data_AF-A0A1B6KKE9-F1
#
_entry.id   AF-A0A1B6KKE9-F1
#
_cell.length_a   1.000
_cell.length_b   1.000
_cell.length_c   1.000
_cell.angle_alpha   90.00
_cell.angle_beta   90.00
_cell.angle_gamma   90.00
#
_symmetry.space_group_name_H-M   'P 1'
#
loop_
_entity.id
_entity.type
_entity.pdbx_description
1 polymer ?
#
loop_
_entity_poly.entity_id
_entity_poly.type
_entity_poly.pdbx_seq_one_letter_code
_entity_poly.pdbx_strand_id
1 'polypeptide(L)'
;IQEDWLQCCGIEGPKDWDKNNYFNCSSRDVGSREACGVPFSCCKRKPNEVIKNKQCGYDVRKPGYNYDVSKIIHEKGCLQAGEEWIERNLLNISTLGLVVTFLQIIGICFSQNLRADIFAQKSKWH
;
A
#
# COMPACT_ATOMS: atom_id res chain seq x y z
N ILE A 1 3.42 -1.17 -2.21
CA ILE A 1 2.29 -1.52 -1.30
C ILE A 1 2.31 -3.01 -1.02
N GLN A 2 2.05 -3.87 -2.01
CA GLN A 2 1.92 -5.33 -1.81
C GLN A 2 3.21 -6.03 -1.40
N GLU A 3 4.33 -5.73 -2.07
CA GLU A 3 5.59 -6.44 -1.86
C GLU A 3 6.40 -5.90 -0.66
N ASP A 4 6.84 -4.64 -0.73
CA ASP A 4 7.83 -4.14 0.24
C ASP A 4 7.23 -3.51 1.51
N TRP A 5 5.95 -3.10 1.49
CA TRP A 5 5.36 -2.33 2.59
C TRP A 5 4.38 -3.15 3.44
N LEU A 6 3.24 -3.52 2.88
CA LEU A 6 2.19 -4.27 3.59
C LEU A 6 2.36 -5.78 3.52
N GLN A 7 3.22 -6.28 2.62
CA GLN A 7 3.52 -7.71 2.50
C GLN A 7 2.24 -8.55 2.36
N CYS A 8 1.41 -8.17 1.38
CA CYS A 8 0.05 -8.64 1.17
C CYS A 8 -0.20 -8.99 -0.31
N CYS A 9 -1.27 -9.73 -0.61
CA CYS A 9 -1.69 -10.04 -1.97
C CYS A 9 -3.20 -9.99 -2.11
N GLY A 10 -3.68 -9.26 -3.13
CA GLY A 10 -5.11 -9.03 -3.32
C GLY A 10 -5.71 -8.12 -2.24
N ILE A 11 -7.01 -7.84 -2.33
CA ILE A 11 -7.70 -6.97 -1.36
C ILE A 11 -7.98 -7.77 -0.09
N GLU A 12 -8.71 -8.86 -0.24
CA GLU A 12 -9.02 -9.84 0.80
C GLU A 12 -8.02 -11.00 0.79
N GLY A 13 -7.48 -11.33 -0.39
CA GLY A 13 -6.43 -12.34 -0.52
C GLY A 13 -6.09 -12.70 -1.97
N PRO A 14 -5.20 -13.68 -2.20
CA PRO A 14 -4.75 -14.09 -3.53
C PRO A 14 -5.87 -14.51 -4.50
N LYS A 15 -7.03 -14.92 -4.00
CA LYS A 15 -8.19 -15.31 -4.83
C LYS A 15 -8.85 -14.13 -5.55
N ASP A 16 -8.62 -12.89 -5.11
CA ASP A 16 -9.14 -11.70 -5.80
C ASP A 16 -8.67 -11.60 -7.26
N TRP A 17 -7.55 -12.24 -7.57
CA TRP A 17 -7.02 -12.31 -8.93
C TRP A 17 -7.89 -13.14 -9.88
N ASP A 18 -8.91 -13.85 -9.40
CA ASP A 18 -9.95 -14.43 -10.26
C ASP A 18 -10.84 -13.37 -10.93
N LYS A 19 -10.89 -12.14 -10.40
CA LYS A 19 -11.60 -11.02 -11.02
C LYS A 19 -10.82 -10.41 -12.21
N ASN A 20 -9.58 -10.85 -12.47
CA ASN A 20 -8.76 -10.35 -13.56
C ASN A 20 -8.71 -11.35 -14.72
N ASN A 21 -9.01 -10.92 -15.94
CA ASN A 21 -9.09 -11.79 -17.12
C ASN A 21 -7.79 -12.54 -17.47
N TYR A 22 -6.62 -12.11 -17.03
CA TYR A 22 -5.36 -12.84 -17.25
C TYR A 22 -5.08 -13.84 -16.13
N PHE A 23 -5.37 -13.49 -14.88
CA PHE A 23 -5.05 -14.34 -13.74
C PHE A 23 -6.19 -15.31 -13.37
N ASN A 24 -7.40 -15.08 -13.90
CA ASN A 24 -8.54 -15.95 -13.67
C ASN A 24 -8.22 -17.38 -14.10
N CYS A 25 -8.53 -18.33 -13.22
CA CYS A 25 -8.29 -19.74 -13.46
C CYS A 25 -8.97 -20.29 -14.72
N SER A 26 -10.16 -19.79 -15.07
CA SER A 26 -10.90 -20.16 -16.29
C SER A 26 -10.24 -19.60 -17.56
N SER A 27 -9.39 -18.58 -17.44
CA SER A 27 -8.70 -17.98 -18.59
C SER A 27 -7.64 -18.90 -19.21
N ARG A 28 -7.38 -20.05 -18.59
CA ARG A 28 -6.57 -21.11 -19.18
C ARG A 28 -7.18 -21.62 -20.49
N ASP A 29 -8.50 -21.70 -20.57
CA ASP A 29 -9.22 -22.22 -21.74
C ASP A 29 -9.12 -21.30 -22.96
N VAL A 30 -8.86 -20.01 -22.72
CA VAL A 30 -8.59 -19.00 -23.76
C VAL A 30 -7.09 -18.76 -23.95
N GLY A 31 -6.23 -19.59 -23.35
CA GLY A 31 -4.78 -19.59 -23.58
C GLY A 31 -3.96 -18.62 -22.71
N SER A 32 -4.50 -18.09 -21.61
CA SER A 32 -3.72 -17.24 -20.73
C SER A 32 -2.65 -18.03 -19.96
N ARG A 33 -1.40 -17.57 -20.04
CA ARG A 33 -0.25 -18.20 -19.36
C ARG A 33 -0.24 -17.93 -17.85
N GLU A 34 -0.81 -16.80 -17.44
CA GLU A 34 -0.90 -16.30 -16.08
C GLU A 34 -2.12 -16.85 -15.31
N ALA A 35 -2.97 -17.65 -15.96
CA ALA A 35 -4.17 -18.22 -15.36
C ALA A 35 -3.84 -19.01 -14.08
N CYS A 36 -4.69 -18.87 -13.06
CA CYS A 36 -4.44 -19.38 -11.70
C CYS A 36 -3.14 -18.88 -11.05
N GLY A 37 -2.55 -17.79 -11.55
CA GLY A 37 -1.39 -17.15 -10.97
C GLY A 37 -1.74 -15.91 -10.16
N VAL A 38 -0.72 -15.22 -9.65
CA VAL A 38 -0.80 -13.88 -9.07
C VAL A 38 0.33 -13.03 -9.66
N PRO A 39 0.23 -11.69 -9.68
CA PRO A 39 1.34 -10.86 -10.13
C PRO A 39 2.56 -10.99 -9.22
N PHE A 40 3.73 -10.66 -9.77
CA PHE A 40 5.01 -10.73 -9.06
C PHE A 40 5.05 -9.87 -7.77
N SER A 41 4.20 -8.85 -7.66
CA SER A 41 4.09 -8.01 -6.47
C SER A 41 3.56 -8.74 -5.24
N CYS A 42 2.93 -9.91 -5.42
CA CYS A 42 2.48 -10.78 -4.34
C CYS A 42 3.59 -11.69 -3.80
N CYS A 43 4.76 -11.72 -4.43
CA CYS A 43 5.79 -12.69 -4.11
C CYS A 43 6.69 -12.26 -2.96
N LYS A 44 7.09 -13.24 -2.16
CA LYS A 44 8.06 -13.06 -1.08
C LYS A 44 9.48 -13.03 -1.66
N ARG A 45 10.23 -12.00 -1.31
CA ARG A 45 11.68 -11.94 -1.57
C ARG A 45 12.42 -12.97 -0.72
N LYS A 46 13.35 -13.71 -1.31
CA LYS A 46 14.22 -14.61 -0.55
C LYS A 46 15.43 -13.83 -0.01
N PRO A 47 15.91 -14.15 1.21
CA PRO A 47 16.98 -13.37 1.87
C PRO A 47 18.32 -13.33 1.11
N ASN A 48 18.57 -14.28 0.19
CA ASN A 48 19.80 -14.34 -0.62
C ASN A 48 19.53 -14.17 -2.13
N GLU A 49 18.43 -13.52 -2.50
CA GLU A 49 18.03 -13.35 -3.88
C GLU A 49 18.70 -12.12 -4.52
N VAL A 50 19.71 -12.37 -5.37
CA VAL A 50 20.42 -11.30 -6.11
C VAL A 50 19.56 -10.77 -7.26
N ILE A 51 18.83 -11.65 -7.95
CA ILE A 51 17.95 -11.31 -9.06
C ILE A 51 16.52 -11.65 -8.67
N LYS A 52 15.66 -10.63 -8.66
CA LYS A 52 14.24 -10.77 -8.32
C LYS A 52 13.53 -11.74 -9.27
N ASN A 53 12.97 -12.82 -8.71
CA ASN A 53 12.13 -13.76 -9.41
C ASN A 53 10.77 -13.13 -9.71
N LYS A 54 10.52 -12.82 -10.99
CA LYS A 54 9.20 -12.32 -11.44
C LYS A 54 8.21 -13.44 -11.76
N GLN A 55 8.65 -14.71 -11.74
CA GLN A 55 7.86 -15.89 -12.10
C GLN A 55 7.32 -16.68 -10.91
N CYS A 56 7.63 -16.25 -9.70
CA CYS A 56 7.13 -16.83 -8.44
C CYS A 56 5.61 -17.00 -8.37
N GLY A 57 4.83 -16.14 -9.02
CA GLY A 57 3.37 -16.14 -8.95
C GLY A 57 2.66 -17.05 -9.97
N TYR A 58 3.38 -17.73 -10.87
CA TYR A 58 2.75 -18.60 -11.87
C TYR A 58 2.23 -19.91 -11.26
N ASP A 59 1.03 -20.31 -11.68
CA ASP A 59 0.38 -21.58 -11.32
C ASP A 59 0.15 -21.79 -9.80
N VAL A 60 0.47 -20.82 -8.94
CA VAL A 60 0.46 -20.98 -7.46
C VAL A 60 -0.94 -21.18 -6.88
N ARG A 61 -2.01 -20.83 -7.60
CA ARG A 61 -3.41 -21.05 -7.17
C ARG A 61 -4.06 -22.24 -7.88
N LYS A 62 -3.29 -23.00 -8.66
CA LYS A 62 -3.81 -24.12 -9.46
C LYS A 62 -4.16 -25.31 -8.56
N PRO A 63 -5.25 -26.05 -8.84
CA PRO A 63 -5.55 -27.28 -8.13
C PRO A 63 -4.40 -28.29 -8.27
N GLY A 64 -3.95 -28.87 -7.15
CA GLY A 64 -2.83 -29.83 -7.13
C GLY A 64 -1.45 -29.19 -7.17
N TYR A 65 -1.32 -27.89 -6.84
CA TYR A 65 -0.02 -27.27 -6.63
C TYR A 65 0.67 -27.90 -5.40
N ASN A 66 1.76 -28.64 -5.63
CA ASN A 66 2.41 -29.49 -4.62
C ASN A 66 3.30 -28.73 -3.62
N TYR A 67 3.45 -27.42 -3.76
CA TYR A 67 4.32 -26.62 -2.90
C TYR A 67 3.52 -25.78 -1.93
N ASP A 68 4.16 -25.45 -0.81
CA ASP A 68 3.62 -24.57 0.22
C ASP A 68 3.57 -23.12 -0.30
N VAL A 69 2.38 -22.72 -0.77
CA VAL A 69 2.10 -21.40 -1.34
C VAL A 69 2.42 -20.27 -0.36
N SER A 70 2.23 -20.53 0.95
CA SER A 70 2.51 -19.57 2.02
C SER A 70 3.97 -19.14 2.07
N LYS A 71 4.91 -19.95 1.55
CA LYS A 71 6.35 -19.61 1.49
C LYS A 71 6.73 -18.83 0.24
N ILE A 72 5.87 -18.82 -0.77
CA ILE A 72 6.16 -18.25 -2.09
C ILE A 72 5.51 -16.88 -2.24
N ILE A 73 4.27 -16.74 -1.78
CA ILE A 73 3.49 -15.50 -1.88
C ILE A 73 2.97 -15.04 -0.52
N HIS A 74 2.60 -13.78 -0.46
CA HIS A 74 1.83 -13.24 0.65
C HIS A 74 0.38 -13.70 0.53
N GLU A 75 -0.16 -14.37 1.57
CA GLU A 75 -1.55 -14.84 1.56
C GLU A 75 -2.53 -13.85 2.17
N LYS A 76 -1.99 -12.89 2.94
CA LYS A 76 -2.78 -11.88 3.62
C LYS A 76 -3.35 -10.87 2.64
N GLY A 77 -4.63 -10.54 2.77
CA GLY A 77 -5.27 -9.45 2.04
C GLY A 77 -4.69 -8.08 2.41
N CYS A 78 -4.57 -7.19 1.43
CA CYS A 78 -4.03 -5.86 1.65
C CYS A 78 -4.94 -4.94 2.48
N LEU A 79 -6.25 -5.17 2.47
CA LEU A 79 -7.17 -4.42 3.32
C LEU A 79 -6.88 -4.72 4.80
N GLN A 80 -6.89 -6.01 5.16
CA GLN A 80 -6.55 -6.46 6.51
C GLN A 80 -5.13 -6.04 6.93
N ALA A 81 -4.13 -6.17 6.03
CA ALA A 81 -2.77 -5.74 6.33
C ALA A 81 -2.68 -4.23 6.59
N GLY A 82 -3.44 -3.43 5.85
CA GLY A 82 -3.54 -1.99 6.01
C GLY A 82 -4.21 -1.58 7.32
N GLU A 83 -5.34 -2.20 7.65
CA GLU A 83 -6.06 -1.96 8.91
C GLU A 83 -5.16 -2.20 10.11
N GLU A 84 -4.52 -3.36 10.18
CA GLU A 84 -3.60 -3.64 11.29
C GLU A 84 -2.38 -2.71 11.31
N TRP A 85 -1.90 -2.25 10.15
CA TRP A 85 -0.82 -1.27 10.12
C TRP A 85 -1.26 0.07 10.71
N ILE A 86 -2.48 0.52 10.37
CA ILE A 86 -3.08 1.74 10.93
C ILE A 86 -3.27 1.57 12.43
N GLU A 87 -3.88 0.47 12.89
CA GLU A 87 -4.12 0.21 14.32
C GLU A 87 -2.81 0.23 15.11
N ARG A 88 -1.75 -0.41 14.62
CA ARG A 88 -0.42 -0.39 15.25
C ARG A 88 0.23 0.99 15.28
N ASN A 89 -0.07 1.85 14.30
CA ASN A 89 0.51 3.18 14.18
C ASN A 89 -0.44 4.32 14.56
N LEU A 90 -1.59 4.00 15.16
CA LEU A 90 -2.67 4.95 15.39
C LEU A 90 -2.22 6.13 16.24
N LEU A 91 -1.45 5.85 17.30
CA LEU A 91 -0.88 6.89 18.16
C LEU A 91 0.10 7.79 17.39
N ASN A 92 1.01 7.21 16.62
CA ASN A 92 2.00 7.97 15.84
C ASN A 92 1.32 8.89 14.81
N ILE A 93 0.34 8.35 14.07
CA ILE A 93 -0.43 9.09 13.07
C ILE A 93 -1.22 10.23 13.73
N SER A 94 -1.90 9.94 14.84
CA SER A 94 -2.69 10.91 15.59
C SER A 94 -1.80 12.04 16.13
N THR A 95 -0.68 11.71 16.77
CA THR A 95 0.26 12.70 17.30
C THR A 95 0.84 13.58 16.19
N LEU A 96 1.27 12.99 15.07
CA LEU A 96 1.76 13.75 13.92
C LEU A 96 0.68 14.70 13.39
N GLY A 97 -0.56 14.23 13.27
CA GLY A 97 -1.69 15.05 12.84
C GLY A 97 -1.94 16.25 13.76
N LEU A 98 -1.87 16.06 15.08
CA LEU A 98 -2.01 17.14 16.06
C LEU A 98 -0.88 18.17 15.95
N VAL A 99 0.37 17.72 15.81
CA VAL A 99 1.53 18.60 15.66
C VAL A 99 1.41 19.44 14.38
N VAL A 100 1.06 18.81 13.25
CA VAL A 100 0.87 19.52 11.98
C VAL A 100 -0.25 20.56 12.10
N THR A 101 -1.38 20.18 12.71
CA THR A 101 -2.51 21.10 12.94
C THR A 101 -2.10 22.29 13.79
N PHE A 102 -1.35 22.05 14.87
CA PHE A 102 -0.85 23.12 15.74
C PHE A 102 0.08 24.09 15.00
N LEU A 103 1.02 23.57 14.21
CA LEU A 103 1.92 24.40 13.40
C LEU A 103 1.16 25.23 12.35
N GLN A 104 0.10 24.68 11.74
CA GLN A 104 -0.75 25.43 10.82
C GLN A 104 -1.46 26.60 11.51
N ILE A 105 -2.01 26.38 12.72
CA ILE A 105 -2.66 27.44 13.50
C ILE A 105 -1.67 28.56 13.82
N ILE A 106 -0.46 28.20 14.27
CA ILE A 106 0.61 29.18 14.52
C ILE A 106 0.94 29.98 13.26
N GLY A 107 1.09 29.31 12.10
CA GLY A 107 1.37 29.97 10.83
C GLY A 107 0.28 30.96 10.42
N ILE A 108 -0.99 30.61 10.66
CA ILE A 108 -2.13 31.52 10.42
C ILE A 108 -2.05 32.72 11.36
N CYS A 109 -1.83 32.51 12.66
CA CYS A 109 -1.71 33.61 13.63
C CYS A 109 -0.58 34.58 13.27
N PHE A 110 0.60 34.08 12.91
CA PHE A 110 1.70 34.93 12.47
C PHE A 110 1.38 35.71 11.19
N SER A 111 0.71 35.05 10.22
CA SER A 111 0.29 35.71 8.99
C SER A 111 -0.70 36.84 9.25
N GLN A 112 -1.64 36.65 10.19
CA GLN A 112 -2.59 37.70 10.57
C GLN A 112 -1.92 38.86 11.33
N ASN A 113 -1.00 38.56 12.25
CA ASN A 113 -0.24 39.59 12.96
C ASN A 113 0.58 40.44 11.97
N LEU A 114 1.31 39.79 11.05
CA LEU A 114 2.08 40.48 10.02
C LEU A 114 1.19 41.37 9.14
N ARG A 115 0.01 40.88 8.75
CA ARG A 115 -0.96 41.66 7.99
C ARG A 115 -1.42 42.90 8.76
N ALA A 116 -1.74 42.77 10.05
CA ALA A 116 -2.14 43.89 10.89
C ALA A 116 -1.03 44.95 11.02
N ASP A 117 0.22 44.51 11.23
CA ASP A 117 1.37 45.40 11.33
C ASP A 117 1.63 46.17 10.03
N ILE A 118 1.51 45.51 8.87
CA ILE A 118 1.62 46.18 7.56
C ILE A 118 0.57 47.27 7.41
N PHE A 119 -0.69 47.00 7.78
CA PHE A 119 -1.74 48.01 7.72
C PHE A 119 -1.50 49.18 8.70
N ALA A 120 -0.99 48.89 9.91
CA ALA A 120 -0.67 49.91 10.90
C ALA A 120 0.54 50.78 10.50
N GLN A 121 1.50 50.24 9.74
CA GLN A 121 2.59 51.05 9.17
C GLN A 121 2.10 51.88 7.98
N LYS A 122 1.29 51.29 7.11
CA LYS A 122 0.70 51.98 5.97
C LYS A 122 -0.17 53.17 6.39
N SER A 123 -0.88 53.09 7.53
CA SER A 123 -1.71 54.20 8.02
C SER A 123 -0.92 55.42 8.50
N LYS A 124 0.39 55.28 8.76
CA LYS A 124 1.28 56.41 9.12
C LYS A 124 1.80 57.20 7.93
N TRP A 125 1.55 56.74 6.69
CA TRP A 125 2.05 57.38 5.48
C TRP A 125 1.13 58.50 4.96
N HIS A 126 0.01 58.75 5.64
CA HIS A 126 -0.91 59.87 5.46
C HIS A 126 -1.07 60.61 6.79
#